data_AF-A0A7C8ZJ49-F1
#
_entry.id   AF-A0A7C8ZJ49-F1
#
_cell.length_a   1.000
_cell.length_b   1.000
_cell.length_c   1.000
_cell.angle_alpha   90.00
_cell.angle_beta   90.00
_cell.angle_gamma   90.00
#
_symmetry.space_group_name_H-M   'P 1'
#
loop_
_entity.id
_entity.type
_entity.pdbx_description
1 polymer ?
#
loop_
_entity_poly.entity_id
_entity_poly.type
_entity_poly.pdbx_seq_one_letter_code
_entity_poly.pdbx_strand_id
1 'polypeptide(L)'
;YPYWNQTGGADHFYVACHSVGRMAMEKVEQVKANAIQVVCSSSYFLPNYFAHKDVCLPQIWPRHEEAPGLVSSQRKTLAFFAGAMNSPVRKMVLQAWKNDSSIFAHEGRLKTPYSEQLLKSKYCLHLKGFEGHPKLEEFLRSCQDSRYSPPEENPKGNKS
;
A
#
# COMPACT_ATOMS: atom_id res chain seq x y z
N TYR A 1 -29.51 -15.03 -3.35
CA TYR A 1 -28.19 -15.48 -3.82
C TYR A 1 -28.23 -17.00 -3.91
N PRO A 2 -28.56 -17.59 -5.07
CA PRO A 2 -28.98 -18.98 -5.18
C PRO A 2 -27.88 -19.99 -4.80
N TYR A 3 -26.61 -19.59 -4.89
CA TYR A 3 -25.46 -20.45 -4.60
C TYR A 3 -25.00 -20.42 -3.13
N TRP A 4 -25.49 -19.46 -2.33
CA TRP A 4 -25.03 -19.28 -0.95
C TRP A 4 -25.21 -20.54 -0.09
N ASN A 5 -26.37 -21.18 -0.20
CA ASN A 5 -26.70 -22.37 0.59
C ASN A 5 -25.98 -23.63 0.09
N GLN A 6 -25.40 -23.65 -1.10
CA GLN A 6 -24.71 -24.83 -1.65
C GLN A 6 -23.35 -25.04 -0.98
N THR A 7 -22.64 -23.96 -0.70
CA THR A 7 -21.28 -23.96 -0.11
C THR A 7 -21.23 -23.34 1.28
N GLY A 8 -22.36 -22.82 1.77
CA GLY A 8 -22.40 -21.97 2.95
C GLY A 8 -21.64 -20.65 2.78
N GLY A 9 -21.35 -20.23 1.54
CA GLY A 9 -20.58 -19.03 1.21
C GLY A 9 -19.09 -19.25 1.02
N ALA A 10 -18.59 -20.50 1.05
CA ALA A 10 -17.14 -20.80 0.96
C ALA A 10 -16.48 -20.44 -0.39
N ASP A 11 -17.27 -20.38 -1.45
CA ASP A 11 -16.89 -19.95 -2.81
C ASP A 11 -17.22 -18.47 -3.07
N HIS A 12 -17.72 -17.74 -2.07
CA HIS A 12 -18.02 -16.32 -2.16
C HIS A 12 -16.88 -15.51 -1.54
N PHE A 13 -16.68 -14.30 -2.04
CA PHE A 13 -15.72 -13.37 -1.46
C PHE A 13 -16.35 -12.00 -1.25
N TYR A 14 -15.79 -11.24 -0.32
CA TYR A 14 -16.12 -9.82 -0.13
C TYR A 14 -14.84 -9.00 -0.03
N VAL A 15 -14.91 -7.76 -0.51
CA VAL A 15 -13.78 -6.83 -0.48
C VAL A 15 -13.99 -5.82 0.64
N ALA A 16 -13.07 -5.78 1.60
CA ALA A 16 -13.12 -4.87 2.74
C ALA A 16 -11.74 -4.29 3.06
N CYS A 17 -11.41 -3.18 2.40
CA CYS A 17 -10.11 -2.51 2.57
C CYS A 17 -10.02 -1.64 3.83
N HIS A 18 -11.15 -1.17 4.34
CA HIS A 18 -11.22 -0.35 5.54
C HIS A 18 -11.80 -1.13 6.73
N SER A 19 -11.49 -0.67 7.95
CA SER A 19 -11.95 -1.28 9.19
C SER A 19 -13.46 -1.45 9.25
N VAL A 20 -14.24 -0.48 8.76
CA VAL A 20 -15.71 -0.49 8.80
C VAL A 20 -16.30 -1.72 8.10
N GLY A 21 -15.85 -2.02 6.88
CA GLY A 21 -16.33 -3.20 6.14
C GLY A 21 -15.99 -4.50 6.86
N ARG A 22 -14.78 -4.59 7.45
CA ARG A 22 -14.37 -5.77 8.22
C ARG A 22 -15.18 -5.95 9.50
N MET A 23 -15.39 -4.88 10.26
CA MET A 23 -16.19 -4.91 11.49
C MET A 23 -17.65 -5.27 11.22
N ALA A 24 -18.20 -4.86 10.07
CA ALA A 24 -19.55 -5.25 9.67
C ALA A 24 -19.63 -6.77 9.42
N MET A 25 -18.67 -7.33 8.68
CA MET A 25 -18.65 -8.77 8.37
C MET A 25 -18.29 -9.65 9.57
N GLU A 26 -17.54 -9.12 10.54
CA GLU A 26 -17.26 -9.80 11.81
C GLU A 26 -18.54 -10.12 12.60
N LYS A 27 -19.60 -9.32 12.45
CA LYS A 27 -20.89 -9.55 13.13
C LYS A 27 -21.74 -10.64 12.46
N VAL A 28 -21.30 -11.19 11.34
CA VAL A 28 -22.02 -12.22 10.59
C VAL A 28 -21.16 -13.48 10.56
N GLU A 29 -21.37 -14.37 11.55
CA GLU A 29 -20.51 -15.54 11.79
C GLU A 29 -20.34 -16.43 10.54
N GLN A 30 -21.41 -16.61 9.76
CA GLN A 30 -21.38 -17.39 8.52
C GLN A 30 -20.45 -16.78 7.46
N VAL A 31 -20.47 -15.45 7.32
CA VAL A 31 -19.59 -14.73 6.36
C VAL A 31 -18.15 -14.79 6.85
N LYS A 32 -17.93 -14.55 8.14
CA LYS A 32 -16.61 -14.58 8.77
C LYS A 32 -15.92 -15.95 8.62
N ALA A 33 -16.67 -17.03 8.88
CA ALA A 33 -16.15 -18.39 8.85
C ALA A 33 -15.93 -18.91 7.43
N ASN A 34 -16.88 -18.67 6.52
CA ASN A 34 -16.89 -19.34 5.22
C ASN A 34 -16.38 -18.47 4.08
N ALA A 35 -16.83 -17.22 3.96
CA ALA A 35 -16.50 -16.39 2.80
C ALA A 35 -15.03 -15.96 2.81
N ILE A 36 -14.43 -15.85 1.62
CA ILE A 36 -13.07 -15.38 1.43
C ILE A 36 -13.05 -13.86 1.66
N GLN A 37 -12.31 -13.41 2.68
CA GLN A 37 -12.09 -11.99 2.89
C GLN A 37 -10.97 -11.51 1.97
N VAL A 38 -11.26 -10.46 1.20
CA VAL A 38 -10.29 -9.79 0.34
C VAL A 38 -9.96 -8.43 0.93
N VAL A 39 -8.71 -8.23 1.34
CA VAL A 39 -8.24 -6.98 1.98
C VAL A 39 -7.19 -6.27 1.13
N CYS A 40 -7.05 -4.95 1.32
CA CYS A 40 -6.01 -4.16 0.67
C CYS A 40 -4.62 -4.31 1.32
N SER A 41 -4.51 -4.94 2.49
CA SER A 41 -3.23 -5.14 3.18
C SER A 41 -3.26 -6.43 3.98
N SER A 42 -2.33 -7.35 3.70
CA SER A 42 -2.10 -8.54 4.53
C SER A 42 -1.48 -8.11 5.84
N SER A 43 -2.07 -8.57 6.95
CA SER A 43 -1.40 -8.51 8.23
C SER A 43 -1.93 -9.61 9.11
N TYR A 44 -1.06 -10.52 9.54
CA TYR A 44 -1.37 -11.56 10.53
C TYR A 44 -1.96 -10.99 11.83
N PHE A 45 -1.65 -9.73 12.13
CA PHE A 45 -2.16 -9.00 13.30
C PHE A 45 -3.52 -8.34 13.07
N LEU A 46 -4.17 -8.56 11.92
CA LEU A 46 -5.53 -8.09 11.71
C LEU A 46 -6.50 -9.06 12.39
N PRO A 47 -7.37 -8.58 13.30
CA PRO A 47 -8.45 -9.41 13.81
C PRO A 47 -9.27 -9.97 12.65
N ASN A 48 -9.58 -11.26 12.72
CA ASN A 48 -10.41 -11.97 11.75
C ASN A 48 -9.82 -11.99 10.32
N TYR A 49 -8.50 -12.01 10.20
CA TYR A 49 -7.80 -12.39 8.97
C TYR A 49 -7.23 -13.81 9.11
N PHE A 50 -7.70 -14.73 8.29
CA PHE A 50 -7.30 -16.14 8.30
C PHE A 50 -6.40 -16.44 7.11
N ALA A 51 -5.09 -16.56 7.33
CA ALA A 51 -4.11 -16.68 6.24
C ALA A 51 -4.33 -17.88 5.28
N HIS A 52 -4.98 -18.95 5.73
CA HIS A 52 -5.29 -20.12 4.90
C HIS A 52 -6.59 -19.98 4.08
N LYS A 53 -7.35 -18.90 4.29
CA LYS A 53 -8.66 -18.63 3.66
C LYS A 53 -8.68 -17.28 2.94
N ASP A 54 -8.13 -16.26 3.57
CA ASP A 54 -8.26 -14.86 3.16
C ASP A 54 -7.08 -14.39 2.32
N VAL A 55 -7.37 -13.52 1.36
CA VAL A 55 -6.38 -13.08 0.37
C VAL A 55 -6.23 -11.57 0.39
N CYS A 56 -5.07 -11.12 -0.08
CA CYS A 56 -4.79 -9.70 -0.23
C CYS A 56 -4.83 -9.35 -1.69
N LEU A 57 -5.55 -8.29 -2.01
CA LEU A 57 -5.47 -7.71 -3.34
C LEU A 57 -4.05 -7.22 -3.56
N PRO A 58 -3.34 -7.72 -4.58
CA PRO A 58 -2.09 -7.11 -4.96
C PRO A 58 -2.44 -5.70 -5.42
N GLN A 59 -1.72 -4.71 -4.90
CA GLN A 59 -1.93 -3.31 -5.28
C GLN A 59 -1.28 -3.08 -6.65
N ILE A 60 -1.88 -3.70 -7.67
CA ILE A 60 -1.47 -3.55 -9.06
C ILE A 60 -2.21 -2.35 -9.59
N TRP A 61 -1.48 -1.26 -9.80
CA TRP A 61 -2.02 -0.08 -10.45
C TRP A 61 -1.54 -0.04 -11.90
N PRO A 62 -2.45 -0.03 -12.90
CA PRO A 62 -2.06 0.11 -14.29
C PRO A 62 -1.27 1.41 -14.47
N ARG A 63 -0.04 1.27 -14.96
CA ARG A 63 0.82 2.41 -15.28
C ARG A 63 0.31 3.03 -16.58
N HIS A 64 -0.48 4.08 -16.48
CA HIS A 64 -0.91 4.84 -17.66
C HIS A 64 0.10 5.90 -18.07
N GLU A 65 0.99 6.34 -17.17
CA GLU A 65 1.94 7.42 -17.40
C GLU A 65 3.33 7.09 -16.84
N GLU A 66 4.36 7.58 -17.53
CA GLU A 66 5.76 7.45 -17.12
C GLU A 66 6.01 8.23 -15.81
N ALA A 67 6.73 7.64 -14.86
CA ALA A 67 7.04 8.33 -13.62
C ALA A 67 7.89 9.59 -13.91
N PRO A 68 7.64 10.74 -13.25
CA PRO A 68 8.41 11.95 -13.47
C PRO A 68 9.91 11.67 -13.30
N GLY A 69 10.69 12.01 -14.33
CA GLY A 69 12.10 11.61 -14.54
C GLY A 69 13.13 12.23 -13.59
N LEU A 70 12.87 12.25 -12.27
CA LEU A 70 13.89 12.59 -11.29
C LEU A 70 14.85 11.41 -11.10
N VAL A 71 15.97 11.48 -11.82
CA VAL A 71 17.09 10.55 -11.69
C VAL A 71 17.53 10.49 -10.22
N SER A 72 17.72 9.27 -9.70
CA SER A 72 18.06 9.01 -8.30
C SER A 72 19.22 9.87 -7.77
N SER A 73 20.19 10.23 -8.62
CA SER A 73 21.36 11.07 -8.29
C SER A 73 21.02 12.52 -7.89
N GLN A 74 19.87 13.06 -8.28
CA GLN A 74 19.47 14.44 -7.98
C GLN A 74 18.71 14.58 -6.64
N ARG A 75 18.41 13.45 -5.98
CA ARG A 75 17.63 13.42 -4.73
C ARG A 75 18.51 13.81 -3.55
N LYS A 76 18.14 14.89 -2.85
CA LYS A 76 18.92 15.47 -1.74
C LYS A 76 18.46 15.00 -0.36
N THR A 77 17.19 14.65 -0.21
CA THR A 77 16.63 14.17 1.05
C THR A 77 16.87 12.67 1.17
N LEU A 78 17.34 12.20 2.34
CA LEU A 78 17.60 10.79 2.57
C LEU A 78 16.28 10.01 2.57
N ALA A 79 15.33 10.43 3.41
CA ALA A 79 14.02 9.81 3.51
C ALA A 79 12.96 10.84 3.89
N PHE A 80 11.70 10.54 3.57
CA PHE A 80 10.58 11.42 3.84
C PHE A 80 9.39 10.66 4.42
N PHE A 81 8.74 11.27 5.40
CA PHE A 81 7.44 10.86 5.93
C PHE A 81 6.63 12.10 6.36
N ALA A 82 5.35 12.14 5.99
CA ALA A 82 4.39 13.05 6.60
C ALA A 82 3.04 12.35 6.83
N GLY A 83 2.34 12.72 7.89
CA GLY A 83 0.98 12.22 8.13
C GLY A 83 0.50 12.42 9.56
N ALA A 84 -0.70 11.92 9.84
CA ALA A 84 -1.29 11.95 11.18
C ALA A 84 -0.55 10.99 12.13
N MET A 85 -0.37 11.41 13.39
CA MET A 85 0.23 10.61 14.48
C MET A 85 -0.75 9.58 15.06
N ASN A 86 -1.41 8.83 14.18
CA ASN A 86 -2.42 7.84 14.54
C ASN A 86 -1.87 6.42 14.72
N SER A 87 -0.55 6.25 14.86
CA SER A 87 0.03 4.98 15.27
C SER A 87 1.28 5.16 16.12
N PRO A 88 1.60 4.20 17.01
CA PRO A 88 2.83 4.23 17.80
C PRO A 88 4.09 4.38 16.94
N VAL A 89 4.18 3.64 15.83
CA VAL A 89 5.33 3.71 14.91
C VAL A 89 5.51 5.10 14.29
N ARG A 90 4.42 5.76 13.88
CA ARG A 90 4.49 7.12 13.32
C ARG A 90 4.95 8.13 14.37
N LYS A 91 4.45 8.01 15.61
CA LYS A 91 4.89 8.85 16.75
C LYS A 91 6.37 8.69 17.04
N MET A 92 6.86 7.44 17.09
CA MET A 92 8.28 7.14 17.33
C MET A 92 9.18 7.68 16.22
N VAL A 93 8.79 7.49 14.95
CA VAL A 93 9.55 8.02 13.80
C VAL A 93 9.61 9.55 13.85
N LEU A 94 8.50 10.22 14.10
CA LEU A 94 8.49 11.68 14.22
C LEU A 94 9.38 12.14 15.38
N GLN A 95 9.28 11.51 16.55
CA GLN A 95 10.13 11.85 17.70
C GLN A 95 11.62 11.67 17.41
N ALA A 96 11.99 10.60 16.71
CA ALA A 96 13.37 10.30 16.35
C ALA A 96 13.94 11.28 15.31
N TRP A 97 13.16 11.67 14.30
CA TRP A 97 13.68 12.36 13.11
C TRP A 97 13.14 13.76 12.86
N LYS A 98 12.27 14.32 13.72
CA LYS A 98 11.73 15.69 13.53
C LYS A 98 12.80 16.79 13.39
N ASN A 99 13.98 16.57 13.97
CA ASN A 99 15.09 17.50 13.97
C ASN A 99 16.27 17.00 13.12
N ASP A 100 16.08 15.92 12.37
CA ASP A 100 17.10 15.38 11.48
C ASP A 100 17.16 16.20 10.19
N SER A 101 18.35 16.64 9.79
CA SER A 101 18.53 17.47 8.59
C SER A 101 18.48 16.67 7.28
N SER A 102 18.66 15.35 7.36
CA SER A 102 18.67 14.43 6.22
C SER A 102 17.31 13.75 6.01
N ILE A 103 16.54 13.55 7.08
CA ILE A 103 15.23 12.90 7.05
C ILE A 103 14.14 13.92 7.30
N PHE A 104 13.25 14.11 6.33
CA PHE A 104 12.12 15.01 6.49
C PHE A 104 10.92 14.27 7.10
N ALA A 105 10.78 14.36 8.42
CA ALA A 105 9.64 13.82 9.17
C ALA A 105 8.69 14.96 9.61
N HIS A 106 7.45 14.94 9.15
CA HIS A 106 6.48 16.02 9.38
C HIS A 106 5.14 15.52 9.93
N GLU A 107 4.58 16.25 10.91
CA GLU A 107 3.25 15.95 11.42
C GLU A 107 2.16 16.67 10.63
N GLY A 108 1.15 15.91 10.22
CA GLY A 108 -0.05 16.47 9.60
C GLY A 108 0.11 16.79 8.12
N ARG A 109 -0.60 17.84 7.67
CA ARG A 109 -0.72 18.19 6.25
C ARG A 109 0.50 18.99 5.78
N LEU A 110 1.03 18.62 4.62
CA LEU A 110 2.07 19.36 3.94
C LEU A 110 1.53 20.59 3.21
N LYS A 111 2.39 21.60 3.04
CA LYS A 111 2.14 22.73 2.13
C LYS A 111 2.37 22.36 0.66
N THR A 112 3.22 21.37 0.40
CA THR A 112 3.56 20.84 -0.92
C THR A 112 2.88 19.50 -1.17
N PRO A 113 2.73 19.06 -2.44
CA PRO A 113 2.25 17.71 -2.76
C PRO A 113 3.11 16.62 -2.12
N TYR A 114 2.48 15.54 -1.65
CA TYR A 114 3.16 14.44 -0.99
C TYR A 114 4.13 13.70 -1.94
N SER A 115 3.70 13.47 -3.18
CA SER A 115 4.51 12.91 -4.29
C SER A 115 5.79 13.69 -4.52
N GLU A 116 5.74 15.02 -4.47
CA GLU A 116 6.93 15.84 -4.71
C GLU A 116 8.01 15.56 -3.65
N GLN A 117 7.61 15.38 -2.40
CA GLN A 117 8.54 15.04 -1.32
C GLN A 117 9.08 13.61 -1.47
N LEU A 118 8.25 12.67 -1.90
CA LEU A 118 8.69 11.30 -2.20
C LEU A 118 9.71 11.28 -3.35
N LEU A 119 9.44 12.01 -4.44
CA LEU A 119 10.32 12.10 -5.61
C LEU A 119 11.69 12.71 -5.28
N LYS A 120 11.75 13.62 -4.30
CA LYS A 120 13.00 14.23 -3.80
C LYS A 120 13.79 13.34 -2.83
N SER A 121 13.20 12.21 -2.42
CA SER A 121 13.75 11.34 -1.38
C SER A 121 14.43 10.11 -1.96
N LYS A 122 15.60 9.76 -1.41
CA LYS A 122 16.35 8.56 -1.82
C LYS A 122 15.63 7.28 -1.39
N TYR A 123 15.07 7.29 -0.19
CA TYR A 123 14.30 6.19 0.39
C TYR A 123 12.88 6.64 0.73
N CYS A 124 11.92 5.77 0.49
CA CYS A 124 10.53 6.03 0.78
C CYS A 124 10.06 5.28 2.03
N LEU A 125 9.47 6.00 2.98
CA LEU A 125 8.97 5.42 4.22
C LEU A 125 7.46 5.19 4.16
N HIS A 126 7.04 3.92 4.13
CA HIS A 126 5.63 3.56 4.27
C HIS A 126 5.33 3.17 5.73
N LEU A 127 4.86 4.13 6.52
CA LEU A 127 4.55 3.88 7.94
C LEU A 127 3.08 3.54 8.14
N LYS A 128 2.82 2.35 8.70
CA LYS A 128 1.47 1.88 9.04
C LYS A 128 0.77 2.88 9.98
N GLY A 129 -0.49 3.23 9.66
CA GLY A 129 -1.37 4.09 10.47
C GLY A 129 -2.75 3.45 10.64
N PHE A 130 -3.53 3.91 11.62
CA PHE A 130 -4.90 3.40 11.88
C PHE A 130 -5.91 3.86 10.83
N GLU A 131 -5.70 5.05 10.27
CA GLU A 131 -6.55 5.68 9.26
C GLU A 131 -5.67 6.40 8.23
N GLY A 132 -5.98 6.21 6.95
CA GLY A 132 -5.21 6.79 5.86
C GLY A 132 -3.95 5.97 5.55
N HIS A 133 -4.09 5.13 4.54
CA HIS A 133 -2.94 4.76 3.71
C HIS A 133 -2.40 6.07 3.12
N PRO A 134 -1.09 6.40 3.25
CA PRO A 134 -0.53 7.39 2.33
C PRO A 134 -0.90 6.92 0.94
N LYS A 135 -1.52 7.80 0.13
CA LYS A 135 -2.06 7.48 -1.21
C LYS A 135 -1.15 6.48 -1.89
N LEU A 136 -1.53 5.22 -1.85
CA LEU A 136 -0.57 4.13 -1.96
C LEU A 136 -0.07 4.02 -3.40
N GLU A 137 -0.96 4.36 -4.33
CA GLU A 137 -0.64 4.69 -5.71
C GLU A 137 0.44 5.76 -5.83
N GLU A 138 0.26 6.93 -5.21
CA GLU A 138 1.21 8.04 -5.25
C GLU A 138 2.56 7.65 -4.64
N PHE A 139 2.53 6.86 -3.56
CA PHE A 139 3.71 6.27 -2.94
C PHE A 139 4.45 5.33 -3.90
N LEU A 140 3.78 4.28 -4.38
CA LEU A 140 4.38 3.29 -5.28
C LEU A 140 4.91 3.93 -6.55
N ARG A 141 4.16 4.88 -7.14
CA ARG A 141 4.58 5.62 -8.34
C ARG A 141 5.83 6.45 -8.10
N SER A 142 5.92 7.15 -6.97
CA SER A 142 7.06 8.05 -6.70
C SER A 142 8.31 7.31 -6.22
N CYS A 143 8.13 6.10 -5.69
CA CYS A 143 9.19 5.31 -5.05
C CYS A 143 9.74 4.18 -5.91
N GLN A 144 9.06 3.83 -6.99
CA GLN A 144 9.63 2.94 -8.01
C GLN A 144 10.75 3.67 -8.75
N ASP A 145 11.93 3.06 -8.76
CA ASP A 145 13.06 3.51 -9.56
C ASP A 145 12.73 3.26 -11.04
N SER A 146 12.93 4.26 -11.91
CA SER A 146 12.74 4.12 -13.36
C SER A 146 13.68 3.10 -14.02
N ARG A 147 14.54 2.44 -13.23
CA ARG A 147 15.51 1.43 -13.67
C ARG A 147 14.93 0.04 -13.94
N TYR A 148 13.67 -0.25 -13.61
CA TYR A 148 13.06 -1.51 -14.05
C TYR A 148 12.25 -1.31 -15.33
N SER A 149 12.96 -1.18 -16.45
CA SER A 149 12.42 -1.52 -17.76
C SER A 149 12.54 -3.05 -17.89
N PRO A 150 11.43 -3.82 -17.98
CA PRO A 150 11.55 -5.21 -18.38
C PRO A 150 12.24 -5.27 -19.74
N PRO A 151 13.16 -6.23 -19.98
CA PRO A 151 13.80 -6.34 -21.27
C PRO A 151 12.73 -6.47 -22.35
N GLU A 152 12.80 -5.62 -23.39
CA GLU A 152 11.97 -5.78 -24.57
C GLU A 152 12.18 -7.20 -25.11
N GLU A 153 11.12 -8.01 -25.13
CA GLU A 153 11.10 -9.26 -25.89
C GLU A 153 11.32 -8.90 -27.35
N ASN A 154 12.55 -9.11 -27.82
CA ASN A 154 12.94 -8.84 -29.19
C ASN A 154 12.25 -9.87 -30.10
N PRO A 155 11.22 -9.50 -30.88
CA PRO A 155 10.45 -10.46 -31.64
C PRO A 155 11.11 -10.67 -33.00
N LYS A 156 12.38 -11.11 -33.02
CA LYS A 156 13.08 -11.52 -34.24
C LYS A 156 14.02 -12.68 -33.96
N GLY A 157 13.43 -13.85 -33.72
CA GLY A 157 14.10 -15.11 -34.05
C GLY A 157 14.20 -15.22 -35.57
N ASN A 158 15.36 -14.89 -36.14
CA ASN A 158 15.72 -15.33 -37.48
C ASN A 158 15.73 -16.87 -37.47
N LYS A 159 14.78 -17.48 -38.17
CA LYS A 159 14.87 -18.89 -38.54
C LYS A 159 15.98 -19.02 -39.58
N SER A 160 17.07 -19.67 -39.20
CA SER A 160 18.02 -20.33 -40.10
C SER A 160 17.41 -21.61 -40.65
#